data_AF-A0A1J5Q1J9-F1
#
_entry.id   AF-A0A1J5Q1J9-F1
#
_cell.length_a   1.000
_cell.length_b   1.000
_cell.length_c   1.000
_cell.angle_alpha   90.00
_cell.angle_beta   90.00
_cell.angle_gamma   90.00
#
_symmetry.space_group_name_H-M   'P 1'
#
loop_
_entity.id
_entity.type
_entity.pdbx_description
1 polymer ?
#
loop_
_entity_poly.entity_id
_entity_poly.type
_entity_poly.pdbx_seq_one_letter_code
_entity_poly.pdbx_strand_id
1 'polypeptide(L)'
;MRLVVIAIGRLKQGPERELAERYRERFDDIGRKLGFRDLEIHEIPESRARDAVSRIAEEAAAISAAIPAKSLLIALDGEASAAALLTDAVTAGVAVTSLAPVGGALEQTYLSLEEERR
;
A
#
# COMPACT_ATOMS: atom_id res chain seq x y z
N MET A 1 0.47 14.34 -7.99
CA MET A 1 -0.38 13.45 -7.16
C MET A 1 0.33 13.17 -5.84
N ARG A 2 -0.38 12.94 -4.73
CA ARG A 2 0.23 12.59 -3.43
C ARG A 2 -0.06 11.12 -3.16
N LEU A 3 0.95 10.36 -2.75
CA LEU A 3 0.80 8.97 -2.34
C LEU A 3 0.88 8.92 -0.82
N VAL A 4 -0.06 8.21 -0.18
CA VAL A 4 -0.09 8.03 1.27
C VAL A 4 -0.24 6.54 1.53
N VAL A 5 0.68 5.98 2.33
CA VAL A 5 0.65 4.60 2.81
C VAL A 5 0.26 4.65 4.28
N ILE A 6 -0.83 4.01 4.66
CA ILE A 6 -1.28 3.92 6.06
C ILE A 6 -1.19 2.45 6.45
N ALA A 7 -0.38 2.13 7.44
CA ALA A 7 -0.13 0.76 7.90
C ALA A 7 -0.37 0.65 9.40
N ILE A 8 -0.87 -0.50 9.84
CA ILE A 8 -0.91 -0.89 11.25
C ILE A 8 0.39 -1.62 11.59
N GLY A 9 0.95 -1.32 12.75
CA GLY A 9 2.23 -1.83 13.21
C GLY A 9 3.39 -0.92 12.79
N ARG A 10 4.52 -1.11 13.46
CA ARG A 10 5.78 -0.43 13.12
C ARG A 10 6.78 -1.46 12.65
N LEU A 11 7.45 -1.18 11.54
CA LEU A 11 8.53 -2.03 11.07
C LEU A 11 9.66 -2.06 12.11
N LYS A 12 10.06 -3.27 12.49
CA LYS A 12 11.24 -3.47 13.34
C LYS A 12 12.49 -3.12 12.54
N GLN A 13 13.60 -2.91 13.24
CA GLN A 13 14.89 -2.85 12.55
C GLN A 13 15.17 -4.21 11.93
N GLY A 14 15.53 -4.23 10.64
CA GLY A 14 15.75 -5.45 9.89
C GLY A 14 15.56 -5.29 8.38
N PRO A 15 15.66 -6.40 7.63
CA PRO A 15 15.65 -6.40 6.17
C PRO A 15 14.40 -5.76 5.55
N GLU A 16 13.22 -5.94 6.14
CA GLU A 16 11.97 -5.38 5.63
C GLU A 16 11.95 -3.85 5.71
N ARG A 17 12.51 -3.29 6.79
CA ARG A 17 12.65 -1.85 6.95
C ARG A 17 13.67 -1.27 5.98
N GLU A 18 14.79 -1.94 5.80
CA GLU A 18 15.81 -1.54 4.81
C GLU A 18 15.24 -1.56 3.38
N LEU A 19 14.43 -2.58 3.07
CA LEU A 19 13.74 -2.69 1.80
C LEU A 19 12.74 -1.54 1.61
N ALA A 20 11.90 -1.27 2.60
CA ALA A 20 10.94 -0.17 2.56
C ALA A 20 11.62 1.18 2.34
N GLU A 21 12.72 1.44 3.06
CA GLU A 21 13.49 2.67 2.91
C GLU A 21 14.11 2.80 1.51
N ARG A 22 14.67 1.71 0.97
CA ARG A 22 15.21 1.68 -0.40
C ARG A 22 14.16 2.01 -1.45
N TYR A 23 12.92 1.55 -1.27
CA TYR A 23 11.82 1.90 -2.17
C TYR A 23 11.31 3.33 -1.99
N ARG A 24 11.38 3.87 -0.76
CA ARG A 24 11.12 5.28 -0.50
C ARG A 24 12.15 6.17 -1.22
N GLU A 25 13.44 5.88 -1.09
CA GLU A 25 14.50 6.61 -1.80
C GLU A 25 14.27 6.59 -3.32
N ARG A 26 13.94 5.41 -3.87
CA ARG A 26 13.58 5.27 -5.29
C ARG A 26 12.38 6.14 -5.67
N PHE A 27 11.35 6.21 -4.81
CA PHE A 27 10.22 7.09 -5.03
C PHE A 27 10.65 8.56 -5.07
N ASP A 28 11.52 9.00 -4.16
CA ASP A 28 11.98 10.39 -4.13
C ASP A 28 12.75 10.76 -5.40
N ASP A 29 13.57 9.84 -5.92
CA ASP A 29 14.36 10.02 -7.13
C ASP A 29 13.52 10.14 -8.42
N ILE A 30 12.49 9.29 -8.56
CA ILE A 30 11.72 9.20 -9.82
C ILE A 30 10.32 9.84 -9.73
N GLY A 31 9.75 9.94 -8.53
CA GLY A 31 8.36 10.27 -8.30
C GLY A 31 7.98 11.63 -8.87
N ARG A 32 8.86 12.63 -8.72
CA ARG A 32 8.64 13.97 -9.30
C ARG A 32 8.52 13.95 -10.82
N LYS A 33 9.33 13.13 -11.51
CA LYS A 33 9.29 12.97 -12.97
C LYS A 33 8.00 12.30 -13.43
N LEU A 34 7.42 11.45 -12.58
CA LEU A 34 6.15 10.76 -12.81
C LEU A 34 4.93 11.56 -12.34
N GLY A 35 5.11 12.81 -11.92
CA GLY A 35 4.03 13.68 -11.47
C GLY A 35 3.56 13.44 -10.03
N PHE A 36 4.25 12.60 -9.25
CA PHE A 36 4.05 12.50 -7.82
C PHE A 36 4.78 13.64 -7.09
N ARG A 37 4.12 14.21 -6.07
CA ARG A 37 4.65 15.33 -5.30
C ARG A 37 5.29 14.88 -3.99
N ASP A 38 4.76 13.82 -3.39
CA ASP A 38 5.07 13.40 -2.04
C ASP A 38 4.62 11.95 -1.80
N LEU A 39 5.37 11.24 -0.94
CA LEU A 39 5.07 9.91 -0.39
C LEU A 39 5.08 10.01 1.13
N GLU A 40 3.90 9.91 1.73
CA GLU A 40 3.72 9.91 3.17
C GLU A 40 3.50 8.48 3.67
N ILE A 41 4.19 8.07 4.73
CA ILE A 41 3.99 6.75 5.35
C ILE A 41 3.57 6.96 6.81
N HIS A 42 2.35 6.56 7.13
CA HIS A 42 1.78 6.59 8.47
C HIS A 42 1.82 5.18 9.08
N GLU A 43 2.69 4.99 10.06
CA GLU A 43 2.73 3.76 10.87
C GLU A 43 1.92 3.96 12.15
N ILE A 44 0.74 3.36 12.20
CA ILE A 44 -0.18 3.41 13.33
C ILE A 44 0.13 2.23 14.26
N PRO A 45 0.34 2.45 15.57
CA PRO A 45 0.53 1.34 16.51
C PRO A 45 -0.64 0.35 16.50
N GLU A 46 -0.34 -0.95 16.59
CA GLU A 46 -1.35 -2.00 16.76
C GLU A 46 -2.24 -1.75 17.98
N SER A 47 -3.52 -2.14 17.88
CA SER A 47 -4.44 -2.06 19.00
C SER A 47 -3.99 -2.97 20.15
N ARG A 48 -4.15 -2.49 21.38
CA ARG A 48 -3.89 -3.27 22.60
C ARG A 48 -5.12 -4.05 23.08
N ALA A 49 -6.24 -3.99 22.35
CA ALA A 49 -7.44 -4.71 22.72
C ALA A 49 -7.23 -6.23 22.67
N ARG A 50 -7.88 -6.95 23.60
CA ARG A 50 -7.66 -8.39 23.77
C ARG A 50 -8.44 -9.20 22.74
N ASP A 51 -9.66 -8.79 22.44
CA ASP A 51 -10.53 -9.43 21.46
C ASP A 51 -10.32 -8.85 20.06
N ALA A 52 -10.52 -9.71 19.06
CA ALA A 52 -10.29 -9.35 17.66
C ALA A 52 -11.25 -8.26 17.16
N VAL A 53 -12.50 -8.28 17.60
CA VAL A 53 -13.52 -7.32 17.16
C VAL A 53 -13.15 -5.90 17.57
N SER A 54 -12.77 -5.72 18.84
CA SER A 54 -12.34 -4.43 19.36
C SER A 54 -11.03 -3.96 18.74
N ARG A 55 -10.06 -4.87 18.50
CA ARG A 55 -8.82 -4.51 17.79
C ARG A 55 -9.10 -3.97 16.39
N ILE A 56 -9.91 -4.71 15.61
CA ILE A 56 -10.28 -4.32 14.24
C ILE A 56 -10.99 -2.97 14.25
N ALA A 57 -11.92 -2.74 15.17
CA ALA A 57 -12.65 -1.47 15.26
C ALA A 57 -11.74 -0.29 15.60
N GLU A 58 -10.82 -0.46 16.57
CA GLU A 58 -9.85 0.58 16.94
C GLU A 58 -8.88 0.89 15.80
N GLU A 59 -8.36 -0.13 15.14
CA GLU A 59 -7.44 0.03 14.01
C GLU A 59 -8.13 0.67 12.80
N ALA A 60 -9.36 0.25 12.48
CA ALA A 60 -10.16 0.84 11.40
C ALA A 60 -10.46 2.32 11.66
N ALA A 61 -10.75 2.69 12.92
CA ALA A 61 -10.96 4.09 13.30
C ALA A 61 -9.68 4.91 13.14
N ALA A 62 -8.53 4.35 13.55
CA ALA A 62 -7.24 5.01 13.40
C ALA A 62 -6.84 5.18 11.92
N ILE A 63 -7.05 4.17 11.08
CA ILE A 63 -6.83 4.25 9.63
C ILE A 63 -7.74 5.34 9.03
N SER A 64 -9.03 5.30 9.36
CA SER A 64 -10.01 6.26 8.84
C SER A 64 -9.65 7.71 9.19
N ALA A 65 -9.10 7.95 10.38
CA ALA A 65 -8.64 9.27 10.81
C ALA A 65 -7.40 9.76 10.05
N ALA A 66 -6.57 8.85 9.53
CA ALA A 66 -5.38 9.17 8.73
C ALA A 66 -5.69 9.37 7.23
N ILE A 67 -6.90 9.03 6.77
CA ILE A 67 -7.31 9.23 5.37
C ILE A 67 -7.48 10.74 5.10
N PRO A 68 -6.85 11.29 4.04
CA PRO A 68 -7.03 12.69 3.68
C PRO A 68 -8.49 13.04 3.37
N ALA A 69 -8.91 14.27 3.69
CA ALA A 69 -10.24 14.75 3.35
C ALA A 69 -10.50 14.69 1.82
N LYS A 70 -11.76 14.43 1.43
CA LYS A 70 -12.20 14.26 0.03
C LYS A 70 -11.58 13.05 -0.69
N SER A 71 -11.19 12.02 0.06
CA SER A 71 -10.78 10.73 -0.51
C SER A 71 -11.97 9.81 -0.71
N LEU A 72 -11.91 8.97 -1.74
CA LEU A 72 -12.81 7.83 -1.91
C LEU A 72 -12.20 6.62 -1.21
N LEU A 73 -12.87 6.09 -0.17
CA LEU A 73 -12.46 4.84 0.45
C LEU A 73 -13.05 3.68 -0.34
N ILE A 74 -12.19 2.78 -0.79
CA ILE A 74 -12.56 1.56 -1.49
C ILE A 74 -11.99 0.39 -0.69
N ALA A 75 -12.86 -0.44 -0.12
CA ALA A 75 -12.46 -1.68 0.52
C ALA A 75 -12.52 -2.81 -0.51
N LEU A 76 -11.39 -3.50 -0.69
CA LEU A 76 -11.26 -4.63 -1.61
C LEU A 76 -10.85 -5.86 -0.79
N ASP A 77 -11.59 -6.95 -0.96
CA ASP A 77 -11.41 -8.22 -0.24
C ASP A 77 -10.36 -9.13 -0.92
N GLY A 78 -9.83 -8.71 -2.07
CA GLY A 78 -8.83 -9.45 -2.83
C GLY A 78 -8.85 -9.12 -4.32
N GLU A 79 -8.03 -9.83 -5.10
CA GLU A 79 -7.82 -9.56 -6.53
C GLU A 79 -9.11 -9.62 -7.35
N ALA A 80 -10.02 -10.54 -7.03
CA ALA A 80 -11.30 -10.65 -7.72
C ALA A 80 -12.15 -9.38 -7.55
N SER A 81 -12.22 -8.83 -6.33
CA SER A 81 -12.95 -7.59 -6.07
C SER A 81 -12.27 -6.37 -6.73
N ALA A 82 -10.93 -6.36 -6.78
CA ALA A 82 -10.17 -5.31 -7.46
C ALA A 82 -10.40 -5.33 -8.98
N ALA A 83 -10.40 -6.52 -9.58
CA ALA A 83 -10.65 -6.70 -11.00
C ALA A 83 -12.09 -6.33 -11.39
N ALA A 84 -13.08 -6.67 -10.55
CA ALA A 84 -14.46 -6.28 -10.76
C ALA A 84 -14.63 -4.75 -10.74
N LEU A 85 -14.08 -4.08 -9.72
CA LEU A 85 -14.11 -2.61 -9.63
C LEU A 85 -13.49 -1.94 -10.86
N LEU A 86 -12.35 -2.45 -11.33
CA LEU A 86 -11.70 -1.93 -12.53
C LEU A 86 -12.60 -2.08 -13.76
N THR A 87 -13.19 -3.26 -13.93
CA THR A 87 -14.09 -3.55 -15.05
C THR A 87 -15.28 -2.58 -15.05
N ASP A 88 -15.89 -2.36 -13.88
CA ASP A 88 -17.00 -1.44 -13.70
C ASP A 88 -16.57 0.01 -13.98
N ALA A 89 -15.40 0.43 -13.50
CA ALA A 89 -14.88 1.77 -13.75
C ALA A 89 -14.67 2.02 -15.25
N VAL A 90 -14.02 1.08 -15.96
CA VAL A 90 -13.77 1.18 -17.40
C VAL A 90 -15.08 1.20 -18.19
N THR A 91 -16.03 0.31 -17.88
CA THR A 91 -17.32 0.23 -18.58
C THR A 91 -18.21 1.44 -18.33
N ALA A 92 -18.10 2.06 -17.15
CA ALA A 92 -18.73 3.33 -16.83
C ALA A 92 -18.06 4.55 -17.47
N GLY A 93 -16.98 4.36 -18.24
CA GLY A 93 -16.25 5.44 -18.90
C GLY A 93 -15.33 6.24 -17.97
N VAL A 94 -14.99 5.70 -16.80
CA VAL A 94 -14.01 6.32 -15.89
C VAL A 94 -12.62 6.11 -16.46
N ALA A 95 -11.89 7.21 -16.70
CA ALA A 95 -10.54 7.15 -17.23
C ALA A 95 -9.56 6.57 -16.18
N VAL A 96 -9.13 5.33 -16.39
CA VAL A 96 -8.12 4.66 -15.57
C VAL A 96 -6.74 5.05 -16.09
N THR A 97 -6.02 5.88 -15.32
CA THR A 97 -4.71 6.43 -15.72
C THR A 97 -3.54 5.51 -15.35
N SER A 98 -3.73 4.64 -14.36
CA SER A 98 -2.72 3.71 -13.88
C SER A 98 -3.40 2.58 -13.10
N LEU A 99 -2.93 1.34 -13.31
CA LEU A 99 -3.26 0.17 -12.52
C LEU A 99 -1.99 -0.66 -12.37
N ALA A 100 -1.59 -0.94 -11.14
CA ALA A 100 -0.48 -1.84 -10.84
C ALA A 100 -1.00 -3.07 -10.09
N PRO A 101 -1.05 -4.25 -10.71
CA PRO A 101 -1.29 -5.49 -9.96
C PRO A 101 -0.10 -5.75 -9.02
N VAL A 102 -0.36 -6.25 -7.81
CA VAL A 102 0.71 -6.68 -6.89
C VAL A 102 1.30 -7.99 -7.42
N GLY A 103 2.44 -7.87 -8.10
CA GLY A 103 3.68 -8.28 -7.47
C GLY A 103 4.08 -9.76 -7.46
N GLY A 104 3.34 -10.68 -8.10
CA GLY A 104 3.86 -12.06 -8.27
C GLY A 104 5.20 -12.11 -9.04
N ALA A 105 5.50 -11.14 -9.90
CA ALA A 105 6.76 -11.05 -10.64
C ALA A 105 7.94 -10.52 -9.80
N LEU A 106 7.70 -9.61 -8.84
CA LEU A 106 8.77 -9.05 -8.00
C LEU A 106 9.25 -10.05 -6.94
N GLU A 107 8.33 -10.82 -6.38
CA GLU A 107 8.61 -11.92 -5.46
C GLU A 107 9.40 -13.04 -6.14
N GLN A 108 9.01 -13.43 -7.36
CA GLN A 108 9.76 -14.40 -8.18
C GLN A 108 11.17 -13.90 -8.56
N THR A 109 11.32 -12.60 -8.84
CA THR A 109 12.63 -11.99 -9.13
C THR A 109 13.51 -11.92 -7.88
N TYR A 110 12.93 -11.67 -6.71
CA TYR A 110 13.66 -11.66 -5.44
C TYR A 110 14.15 -13.06 -5.06
N LEU A 111 13.29 -14.08 -5.20
CA LEU A 111 13.64 -15.47 -4.98
C LEU A 111 14.74 -15.95 -5.95
N SER A 112 14.71 -15.54 -7.23
CA SER A 112 15.77 -15.87 -8.18
C SER A 112 17.14 -15.25 -7.85
N LEU A 113 17.16 -14.07 -7.19
CA LEU A 113 18.40 -13.40 -6.80
C LEU A 113 19.05 -14.02 -5.54
N GLU A 114 18.29 -14.71 -4.70
CA GLU A 114 18.83 -15.46 -3.55
C GLU A 114 19.40 -16.82 -3.95
N GLU A 115 18.83 -17.46 -4.97
CA GLU A 115 19.32 -18.74 -5.51
C GLU A 115 20.70 -18.61 -6.21
N GLU A 116 20.97 -17.49 -6.90
CA GLU A 116 22.25 -17.25 -7.58
C GLU A 116 23.42 -16.91 -6.62
N ARG A 117 23.16 -16.67 -5.33
CA ARG A 117 24.18 -16.34 -4.31
C ARG A 117 24.64 -17.54 -3.47
N ARG A 118 24.19 -18.76 -3.78
CA ARG A 118 24.64 -20.03 -3.19
C ARG A 118 25.50 -20.82 -4.17
#